data_AF-A0A9P4MTN7-F1
#
_entry.id   AF-A0A9P4MTN7-F1
#
_cell.length_a   1.000
_cell.length_b   1.000
_cell.length_c   1.000
_cell.angle_alpha   90.00
_cell.angle_beta   90.00
_cell.angle_gamma   90.00
#
_symmetry.space_group_name_H-M   'P 1'
#
loop_
_entity.id
_entity.type
_entity.pdbx_description
1 polymer ?
#
loop_
_entity_poly.entity_id
_entity_poly.type
_entity_poly.pdbx_seq_one_letter_code
_entity_poly.pdbx_strand_id
1 'polypeptide(L)'
;MCQYENMIFPCGHDTRRLIKHCHFARNDPNHQCFGAWTYKRIWERDDTEECPLCPQNRTSSNTNGIARRQVNGNYTSAERR
;
A
#
# COMPACT_ATOMS: atom_id res chain seq x y z
N MET A 1 -15.70 -5.01 8.57
CA MET A 1 -14.92 -4.79 7.33
C MET A 1 -14.28 -3.41 7.35
N CYS A 2 -13.11 -3.27 6.73
CA CYS A 2 -12.53 -1.95 6.47
C CYS A 2 -13.32 -1.27 5.34
N GLN A 3 -13.41 0.05 5.39
CA GLN A 3 -14.04 0.82 4.31
C GLN A 3 -13.01 1.75 3.73
N TYR A 4 -13.04 1.86 2.40
CA TYR A 4 -12.13 2.68 1.65
C TYR A 4 -12.88 3.64 0.72
N GLU A 5 -12.17 4.66 0.30
CA GLU A 5 -12.51 5.49 -0.85
C GLU A 5 -11.60 5.11 -2.00
N ASN A 6 -12.17 5.02 -3.19
CA ASN A 6 -11.37 4.91 -4.40
C ASN A 6 -11.21 6.30 -5.02
N MET A 7 -10.00 6.69 -5.38
CA MET A 7 -9.72 7.94 -6.08
C MET A 7 -9.14 7.60 -7.44
N ILE A 8 -9.89 7.89 -8.49
CA ILE A 8 -9.54 7.65 -9.89
C ILE A 8 -8.98 8.96 -10.44
N PHE A 9 -7.78 8.90 -11.00
CA PHE A 9 -7.13 10.03 -11.64
C PHE A 9 -7.34 9.99 -13.16
N PRO A 10 -7.27 11.15 -13.83
CA PRO A 10 -7.46 11.25 -15.28
C PRO A 10 -6.39 10.51 -16.09
N CYS A 11 -5.22 10.25 -15.48
CA CYS A 11 -4.19 9.39 -16.06
C CYS A 11 -4.53 7.90 -16.07
N GLY A 12 -5.68 7.50 -15.52
CA GLY A 12 -6.16 6.11 -15.45
C GLY A 12 -5.69 5.33 -14.22
N HIS A 13 -4.84 5.91 -13.37
CA HIS A 13 -4.45 5.30 -12.10
C HIS A 13 -5.53 5.47 -11.04
N ASP A 14 -5.71 4.46 -10.19
CA ASP A 14 -6.56 4.53 -9.02
C ASP A 14 -5.74 4.40 -7.73
N THR A 15 -6.20 5.05 -6.67
CA THR A 15 -5.61 4.92 -5.34
C THR A 15 -6.68 4.73 -4.29
N ARG A 16 -6.35 3.93 -3.28
CA ARG A 16 -7.27 3.56 -2.22
C ARG A 16 -6.93 4.27 -0.91
N ARG A 17 -7.88 5.04 -0.36
CA ARG A 17 -7.75 5.69 0.95
C ARG A 17 -8.62 5.02 1.99
N LEU A 18 -8.02 4.64 3.12
CA LEU A 18 -8.75 4.03 4.23
C LEU A 18 -9.55 5.10 4.98
N ILE A 19 -10.85 4.83 5.19
CA ILE A 19 -11.73 5.73 5.94
C ILE A 19 -12.27 5.12 7.22
N LYS A 20 -12.34 3.80 7.28
CA LYS A 20 -12.82 3.10 8.47
C LYS A 20 -12.05 1.80 8.64
N HIS A 21 -11.40 1.67 9.78
CA HIS A 21 -10.80 0.41 10.22
C HIS A 21 -11.90 -0.57 10.66
N CYS A 22 -11.71 -1.85 10.33
CA CYS A 22 -12.50 -2.95 10.89
C CYS A 22 -12.21 -3.11 12.40
N HIS A 23 -12.96 -3.98 13.09
CA HIS A 23 -12.76 -4.20 14.53
C HIS A 23 -11.32 -4.63 14.86
N PHE A 24 -10.75 -5.55 14.08
CA PHE A 24 -9.39 -6.04 14.29
C PHE A 24 -8.32 -5.00 13.96
N ALA A 25 -8.45 -4.31 12.82
CA ALA A 25 -7.51 -3.28 12.37
C ALA A 25 -7.47 -2.03 13.27
N ARG A 26 -8.46 -1.84 14.16
CA ARG A 26 -8.41 -0.79 15.18
C ARG A 26 -7.42 -1.10 16.29
N ASN A 27 -7.18 -2.38 16.55
CA ASN A 27 -6.37 -2.84 17.67
C ASN A 27 -4.99 -3.35 17.23
N ASP A 28 -4.86 -3.76 15.97
CA ASP A 28 -3.59 -4.22 15.39
C ASP A 28 -3.25 -3.35 14.15
N PRO A 29 -2.27 -2.45 14.25
CA PRO A 29 -1.83 -1.61 13.14
C PRO A 29 -1.33 -2.39 11.92
N ASN A 30 -0.86 -3.62 12.11
CA ASN A 30 -0.34 -4.48 11.04
C ASN A 30 -1.40 -5.44 10.49
N HIS A 31 -2.66 -5.31 10.93
CA HIS A 31 -3.74 -6.18 10.51
C HIS A 31 -4.01 -6.05 9.01
N GLN A 32 -3.63 -7.08 8.26
CA GLN A 32 -3.93 -7.19 6.84
C GLN A 32 -5.37 -7.70 6.66
N CYS A 33 -6.26 -6.83 6.17
CA CYS A 33 -7.62 -7.24 5.81
C CYS A 33 -7.63 -7.98 4.47
N PHE A 34 -7.32 -9.29 4.48
CA PHE A 34 -7.19 -10.14 3.29
C PHE A 34 -8.48 -10.34 2.45
N GLY A 35 -9.61 -9.73 2.82
CA GLY A 35 -10.86 -9.88 2.05
C GLY A 35 -12.09 -9.18 2.62
N ALA A 36 -12.05 -8.73 3.88
CA ALA A 36 -13.17 -8.01 4.48
C ALA A 36 -13.03 -6.49 4.28
N TRP A 37 -13.16 -6.01 3.05
CA TRP A 37 -13.17 -4.58 2.75
C TRP A 37 -14.16 -4.18 1.65
N THR A 38 -14.61 -2.93 1.68
CA THR A 38 -15.52 -2.36 0.66
C THR A 38 -15.16 -0.93 0.29
N TYR A 39 -15.49 -0.52 -0.93
CA TYR A 39 -15.47 0.89 -1.33
C TYR A 39 -16.79 1.54 -0.91
N LYS A 40 -16.70 2.62 -0.13
CA LYS A 40 -17.87 3.40 0.28
C LYS A 40 -18.23 4.46 -0.77
N ARG A 41 -17.23 5.01 -1.45
CA ARG A 41 -17.37 6.03 -2.48
C ARG A 41 -16.20 6.00 -3.43
N ILE A 42 -16.46 6.51 -4.62
CA ILE A 42 -15.49 6.71 -5.70
C ILE A 42 -15.41 8.22 -5.93
N TRP A 43 -14.19 8.73 -6.04
CA TRP A 43 -13.89 10.11 -6.38
C TRP A 43 -13.14 10.14 -7.70
N GLU A 44 -13.67 10.87 -8.65
CA GLU A 44 -12.92 11.25 -9.85
C GLU A 44 -12.17 12.55 -9.51
N ARG A 45 -10.85 12.53 -9.64
CA ARG A 45 -9.99 13.68 -9.37
C ARG A 45 -9.90 14.53 -10.64
N ASP A 46 -9.83 15.84 -10.48
CA ASP A 46 -9.70 16.77 -11.59
C ASP A 46 -8.27 16.73 -12.17
N ASP A 47 -8.11 17.20 -13.41
CA ASP A 47 -6.81 17.27 -14.14
C ASP A 47 -5.73 18.08 -13.41
N THR A 48 -6.12 18.92 -12.44
CA THR A 48 -5.19 19.73 -11.65
C THR A 48 -4.50 18.96 -10.54
N GLU A 49 -4.97 17.77 -10.17
CA GLU A 49 -4.46 17.04 -9.01
C GLU A 49 -3.44 16.00 -9.41
N GLU A 50 -2.26 16.07 -8.77
CA GLU A 50 -1.14 15.19 -9.09
C GLU A 50 -1.43 13.73 -8.72
N CYS A 51 -1.28 12.84 -9.70
CA CYS A 51 -1.30 11.42 -9.45
C CYS A 51 0.01 10.98 -8.76
N PRO A 52 -0.05 10.30 -7.60
CA PRO A 52 1.13 9.84 -6.88
C PRO A 52 1.83 8.64 -7.55
N LEU A 53 1.12 7.92 -8.44
CA LEU A 53 1.62 6.74 -9.15
C LEU A 53 2.22 7.08 -10.51
N CYS A 54 1.87 8.23 -11.08
CA CYS A 54 2.57 8.71 -12.25
C CYS A 54 4.04 8.92 -11.88
N PRO A 55 4.98 8.53 -12.76
CA PRO A 55 6.37 8.93 -12.61
C PRO A 55 6.39 10.45 -12.63
N GLN A 56 6.37 11.07 -11.44
CA GLN A 56 6.68 12.47 -11.34
C GLN A 56 8.09 12.59 -11.92
N ASN A 57 8.29 13.51 -12.84
CA ASN A 57 9.61 13.92 -13.30
C ASN A 57 10.40 14.61 -12.16
N ARG A 58 10.33 14.06 -10.93
CA ARG A 58 11.30 14.25 -9.88
C ARG A 58 12.58 13.66 -10.42
N THR A 59 13.39 14.52 -10.99
CA THR A 59 14.83 14.37 -11.14
C THR A 59 15.33 13.46 -10.02
N SER A 60 15.55 12.19 -10.35
CA SER A 60 16.09 11.20 -9.44
C SER A 60 17.54 11.58 -9.27
N SER A 61 17.80 12.44 -8.29
CA SER A 61 19.14 12.75 -7.83
C SER A 61 19.79 11.45 -7.36
N ASN A 62 20.62 10.91 -8.24
CA ASN A 62 21.82 10.16 -7.92
C ASN A 62 21.60 8.80 -7.22
N THR A 63 21.53 7.76 -8.04
CA THR A 63 21.90 6.38 -7.68
C THR A 63 23.33 6.35 -7.14
N ASN A 64 23.51 6.35 -5.82
CA ASN A 64 24.72 5.85 -5.18
C ASN A 64 24.40 5.36 -3.77
N GLY A 65 24.18 4.05 -3.61
CA GLY A 65 23.83 3.50 -2.30
C GLY A 65 23.59 1.99 -2.20
N ILE A 66 24.46 1.18 -2.83
CA ILE A 66 24.82 -0.17 -2.38
C ILE A 66 23.68 -1.18 -2.19
N ALA A 67 23.50 -2.03 -3.21
CA ALA A 67 22.93 -3.36 -3.07
C ALA A 67 23.63 -4.14 -1.95
N ARG A 68 22.93 -4.45 -0.85
CA ARG A 68 23.39 -5.42 0.15
C ARG A 68 22.55 -6.70 0.07
N ARG A 69 23.15 -7.65 -0.66
CA ARG A 69 23.13 -9.11 -0.52
C ARG A 69 21.95 -9.75 0.21
N GLN A 70 21.18 -10.51 -0.57
CA GLN A 70 20.45 -11.70 -0.11
C GLN A 70 21.43 -12.65 0.57
N VAL A 71 21.15 -13.03 1.82
CA VAL A 71 21.73 -14.23 2.44
C VAL A 71 20.60 -15.22 2.64
N ASN A 72 20.66 -16.29 1.86
CA ASN A 72 19.88 -17.50 2.05
C ASN A 72 20.23 -18.13 3.41
N GLY A 73 19.24 -18.51 4.20
CA GLY A 73 19.42 -19.24 5.45
C GLY A 73 18.34 -20.31 5.59
N ASN A 74 18.77 -21.56 5.46
CA ASN A 74 17.97 -22.77 5.35
C ASN A 74 17.32 -23.21 6.67
N TYR A 75 16.20 -23.92 6.51
CA TYR A 75 15.49 -24.77 7.46
C TYR A 75 16.41 -25.71 8.27
N THR A 76 16.23 -25.78 9.60
CA THR A 76 16.46 -26.95 10.48
C THR A 76 15.64 -26.72 11.76
N SER A 77 14.50 -27.40 11.93
CA SER A 77 14.29 -28.62 12.74
C SER A 77 14.37 -28.45 14.27
N ALA A 78 13.23 -28.75 14.90
CA ALA A 78 13.09 -29.53 16.13
C ALA A 78 13.29 -28.86 17.51
N GLU A 79 12.28 -29.10 18.38
CA GLU A 79 12.34 -29.25 19.85
C GLU A 79 12.51 -27.96 20.69
N ARG A 80 11.91 -27.79 21.88
CA ARG A 80 11.20 -28.69 22.81
C ARG A 80 10.51 -27.79 23.87
N ARG A 81 9.33 -28.23 24.31
CA ARG A 81 8.70 -28.08 25.65
C ARG A 81 8.54 -26.70 26.27
#